data_AF-A0A7X6UAR8-F1
#
_entry.id   AF-A0A7X6UAR8-F1
#
_cell.length_a   1.000
_cell.length_b   1.000
_cell.length_c   1.000
_cell.angle_alpha   90.00
_cell.angle_beta   90.00
_cell.angle_gamma   90.00
#
_symmetry.space_group_name_H-M   'P 1'
#
loop_
_entity.id
_entity.type
_entity.pdbx_description
1 polymer ?
#
loop_
_entity_poly.entity_id
_entity_poly.type
_entity_poly.pdbx_seq_one_letter_code
_entity_poly.pdbx_strand_id
1 'polypeptide(L)'
;MPRKDQNTADTRRAADRERLAGIVAAGGCDLHLHTTSSDGADTPEQMVSRAVAAGLSVFAITDHDSISGIGPARNDLLRRQAAPGHAPQLLAGVELSAEQNGEERHILGYFLHGGEERLASFLAKQLHTRRQRNRDLIDRLQSLGYAIDEEAFESLGQESIGRLQVALLLIQKGYFSSVQQAFDTLLSEGRPGYVARVRPTAKEAIDQIHQAGGLAVLAHPALYGWCQGQTIVSEQLLHNLAQLQAIGLDGVEAYHGEASDEQNSEIKAAGRALGLVCTAGSDDHGQNKDRLMMYTRQDRWPKRREILVCGALLAQRQPDGQTSYLLCRRLSTGRHAGFWELPGGKVESGETTTQALKRELQEELAVDAKIGALHTVIWHDYPDDRVILAVHETSFSTENLATNAHDRFCFATAEQALQLKLLPADITLFQVLAAKPR
;
A
#
# COMPACT_ATOMS: atom_id res chain seq x y z
N MET A 1 -37.00 9.36 -11.55
CA MET A 1 -36.23 10.41 -10.86
C MET A 1 -34.95 9.82 -10.20
N PRO A 2 -33.91 9.39 -10.94
CA PRO A 2 -32.71 8.78 -10.33
C PRO A 2 -31.50 9.71 -10.19
N ARG A 3 -31.44 10.85 -10.90
CA ARG A 3 -30.23 11.70 -10.95
C ARG A 3 -29.89 12.44 -9.66
N LYS A 4 -30.87 12.68 -8.77
CA LYS A 4 -30.65 13.45 -7.54
C LYS A 4 -29.97 12.61 -6.46
N ASP A 5 -30.39 11.34 -6.33
CA ASP A 5 -29.87 10.40 -5.34
C ASP A 5 -28.46 9.89 -5.69
N GLN A 6 -28.18 9.69 -6.98
CA GLN A 6 -26.84 9.30 -7.47
C GLN A 6 -25.80 10.38 -7.16
N ASN A 7 -26.14 11.65 -7.42
CA ASN A 7 -25.22 12.78 -7.21
C ASN A 7 -24.88 12.99 -5.73
N THR A 8 -25.82 12.70 -4.81
CA THR A 8 -25.58 12.71 -3.36
C THR A 8 -24.75 11.52 -2.87
N ALA A 9 -24.92 10.33 -3.46
CA ALA A 9 -24.11 9.16 -3.13
C ALA A 9 -22.65 9.35 -3.57
N ASP A 10 -22.43 9.89 -4.76
CA ASP A 10 -21.08 10.14 -5.31
C ASP A 10 -20.34 11.24 -4.51
N THR A 11 -21.04 12.30 -4.09
CA THR A 11 -20.45 13.34 -3.24
C THR A 11 -20.11 12.82 -1.85
N ARG A 12 -20.98 11.99 -1.24
CA ARG A 12 -20.68 11.35 0.04
C ARG A 12 -19.47 10.42 -0.05
N ARG A 13 -19.40 9.60 -1.10
CA ARG A 13 -18.31 8.66 -1.33
C ARG A 13 -16.97 9.38 -1.56
N ALA A 14 -16.96 10.53 -2.21
CA ALA A 14 -15.77 11.38 -2.31
C ALA A 14 -15.32 11.90 -0.93
N ALA A 15 -16.25 12.43 -0.12
CA ALA A 15 -15.94 12.89 1.23
C ALA A 15 -15.45 11.76 2.15
N ASP A 16 -15.99 10.55 2.01
CA ASP A 16 -15.55 9.39 2.77
C ASP A 16 -14.12 8.97 2.39
N ARG A 17 -13.76 9.05 1.10
CA ARG A 17 -12.37 8.82 0.64
C ARG A 17 -11.41 9.83 1.24
N GLU A 18 -11.78 11.12 1.28
CA GLU A 18 -10.97 12.16 1.92
C GLU A 18 -10.81 11.93 3.43
N ARG A 19 -11.88 11.52 4.11
CA ARG A 19 -11.83 11.20 5.54
C ARG A 19 -10.94 10.00 5.83
N LEU A 20 -11.02 8.95 5.01
CA LEU A 20 -10.17 7.77 5.14
C LEU A 20 -8.69 8.12 4.87
N ALA A 21 -8.42 8.95 3.85
CA ALA A 21 -7.08 9.47 3.58
C ALA A 21 -6.53 10.29 4.76
N GLY A 22 -7.38 11.10 5.40
CA GLY A 22 -7.04 11.90 6.57
C GLY A 22 -6.66 11.06 7.79
N ILE A 23 -7.33 9.93 8.02
CA ILE A 23 -6.99 8.97 9.09
C ILE A 23 -5.57 8.44 8.88
N VAL A 24 -5.26 7.99 7.66
CA VAL A 24 -3.95 7.42 7.31
C VAL A 24 -2.85 8.47 7.41
N ALA A 25 -3.10 9.69 6.93
CA ALA A 25 -2.13 10.79 6.97
C ALA A 25 -1.83 11.29 8.39
N ALA A 26 -2.79 11.18 9.33
CA ALA A 26 -2.55 11.46 10.74
C ALA A 26 -1.66 10.40 11.41
N GLY A 27 -1.70 9.17 10.86
CA GLY A 27 -1.00 7.98 11.33
C GLY A 27 -1.44 7.52 12.72
N GLY A 28 -0.74 6.51 13.25
CA GLY A 28 -1.18 5.81 14.45
C GLY A 28 -2.55 5.16 14.23
N CYS A 29 -2.76 4.56 13.06
CA CYS A 29 -3.96 3.80 12.73
C CYS A 29 -3.60 2.41 12.24
N ASP A 30 -4.54 1.47 12.37
CA ASP A 30 -4.39 0.14 11.77
C ASP A 30 -5.72 -0.32 11.20
N LEU A 31 -5.85 -0.31 9.87
CA LEU A 31 -7.13 -0.48 9.19
C LEU A 31 -7.30 -1.90 8.62
N HIS A 32 -6.49 -2.87 9.04
CA HIS A 32 -6.60 -4.26 8.60
C HIS A 32 -6.20 -5.19 9.75
N LEU A 33 -7.20 -5.67 10.50
CA LEU A 33 -7.00 -6.50 11.69
C LEU A 33 -8.02 -7.64 11.75
N HIS A 34 -7.55 -8.82 12.14
CA HIS A 34 -8.35 -10.04 12.25
C HIS A 34 -8.51 -10.50 13.69
N THR A 35 -9.70 -10.99 13.99
CA THR A 35 -10.11 -11.52 15.29
C THR A 35 -10.49 -12.98 15.18
N THR A 36 -10.86 -13.59 16.30
CA THR A 36 -11.47 -14.94 16.33
C THR A 36 -12.80 -15.04 15.59
N SER A 37 -13.35 -13.94 15.06
CA SER A 37 -14.55 -13.95 14.21
C SER A 37 -14.24 -14.29 12.75
N SER A 38 -12.95 -14.39 12.40
CA SER A 38 -12.43 -15.09 11.21
C SER A 38 -11.30 -16.02 11.65
N ASP A 39 -10.05 -15.70 11.36
CA ASP A 39 -8.87 -16.55 11.55
C ASP A 39 -7.77 -15.89 12.40
N GLY A 40 -8.10 -14.78 13.07
CA GLY A 40 -7.29 -14.17 14.10
C GLY A 40 -7.31 -14.98 15.41
N ALA A 41 -6.27 -14.80 16.23
CA ALA A 41 -6.12 -15.51 17.50
C ALA A 41 -6.71 -14.76 18.70
N ASP A 42 -6.88 -13.44 18.59
CA ASP A 42 -7.40 -12.59 19.65
C ASP A 42 -8.92 -12.40 19.48
N THR A 43 -9.69 -12.47 20.57
CA THR A 43 -11.11 -12.09 20.53
C THR A 43 -11.24 -10.60 20.20
N PRO A 44 -12.41 -10.14 19.71
CA PRO A 44 -12.62 -8.72 19.46
C PRO A 44 -12.31 -7.82 20.66
N GLU A 45 -12.59 -8.25 21.90
CA GLU A 45 -12.26 -7.52 23.13
C GLU A 45 -10.76 -7.52 23.45
N GLN A 46 -10.06 -8.62 23.17
CA GLN A 46 -8.61 -8.69 23.28
C GLN A 46 -7.95 -7.78 22.25
N MET A 47 -8.47 -7.74 21.02
CA MET A 47 -8.05 -6.83 19.96
C MET A 47 -8.22 -5.37 20.39
N VAL A 48 -9.36 -5.01 20.99
CA VAL A 48 -9.57 -3.67 21.59
C VAL A 48 -8.51 -3.35 22.65
N SER A 49 -8.20 -4.28 23.57
CA SER A 49 -7.14 -4.08 24.56
C SER A 49 -5.79 -3.77 23.90
N ARG A 50 -5.44 -4.49 22.84
CA ARG A 50 -4.18 -4.30 22.12
C ARG A 50 -4.15 -2.97 21.39
N ALA A 51 -5.22 -2.58 20.69
CA ALA A 51 -5.32 -1.30 20.01
C ALA A 51 -5.16 -0.12 21.00
N VAL A 52 -5.76 -0.21 22.19
CA VAL A 52 -5.58 0.77 23.28
C VAL A 52 -4.13 0.79 23.76
N ALA A 53 -3.53 -0.37 24.01
CA ALA A 53 -2.13 -0.47 24.49
C ALA A 53 -1.12 0.04 23.44
N ALA A 54 -1.38 -0.19 22.16
CA ALA A 54 -0.59 0.32 21.04
C ALA A 54 -0.75 1.84 20.84
N GLY A 55 -1.73 2.46 21.52
CA GLY A 55 -2.00 3.89 21.46
C GLY A 55 -2.57 4.35 20.11
N LEU A 56 -3.25 3.45 19.39
CA LEU A 56 -3.89 3.77 18.12
C LEU A 56 -4.91 4.89 18.31
N SER A 57 -5.05 5.72 17.28
CA SER A 57 -6.11 6.73 17.18
C SER A 57 -7.36 6.16 16.50
N VAL A 58 -7.17 5.28 15.52
CA VAL A 58 -8.21 4.58 14.77
C VAL A 58 -7.75 3.16 14.49
N PHE A 59 -8.63 2.19 14.61
CA PHE A 59 -8.39 0.83 14.13
C PHE A 59 -9.64 0.27 13.45
N ALA A 60 -9.47 -0.67 12.52
CA ALA A 60 -10.58 -1.38 11.88
C ALA A 60 -10.46 -2.88 12.12
N ILE A 61 -11.57 -3.52 12.49
CA ILE A 61 -11.71 -4.97 12.44
C ILE A 61 -12.24 -5.31 11.05
N THR A 62 -11.54 -6.19 10.34
CA THR A 62 -11.78 -6.53 8.93
C THR A 62 -11.73 -8.04 8.75
N ASP A 63 -12.41 -8.77 9.64
CA ASP A 63 -12.47 -10.23 9.61
C ASP A 63 -12.88 -10.75 8.20
N HIS A 64 -12.24 -11.85 7.76
CA HIS A 64 -12.56 -12.50 6.50
C HIS A 64 -14.03 -12.92 6.42
N ASP A 65 -14.76 -12.38 5.43
CA ASP A 65 -16.16 -12.68 5.14
C ASP A 65 -17.08 -12.64 6.39
N SER A 66 -16.75 -11.81 7.38
CA SER A 66 -17.47 -11.72 8.66
C SER A 66 -17.48 -10.29 9.19
N ILE A 67 -18.59 -9.89 9.80
CA ILE A 67 -18.74 -8.62 10.53
C ILE A 67 -19.04 -8.85 12.01
N SER A 68 -19.00 -10.11 12.45
CA SER A 68 -19.44 -10.53 13.79
C SER A 68 -18.55 -9.97 14.90
N GLY A 69 -17.28 -9.65 14.60
CA GLY A 69 -16.34 -9.07 15.56
C GLY A 69 -16.62 -7.59 15.89
N ILE A 70 -17.33 -6.87 15.03
CA ILE A 70 -17.53 -5.42 15.17
C ILE A 70 -18.40 -5.08 16.39
N GLY A 71 -19.50 -5.81 16.59
CA GLY A 71 -20.43 -5.58 17.70
C GLY A 71 -19.78 -5.76 19.08
N PRO A 72 -19.15 -6.91 19.37
CA PRO A 72 -18.43 -7.15 20.62
C PRO A 72 -17.32 -6.11 20.88
N ALA A 73 -16.51 -5.77 19.87
CA ALA A 73 -15.48 -4.74 20.00
C ALA A 73 -16.06 -3.35 20.32
N ARG A 74 -17.15 -2.96 19.64
CA ARG A 74 -17.87 -1.70 19.92
C ARG A 74 -18.41 -1.67 21.35
N ASN A 75 -19.02 -2.76 21.80
CA ASN A 75 -19.55 -2.88 23.16
C ASN A 75 -18.45 -2.83 24.22
N ASP A 76 -17.29 -3.42 23.94
CA ASP A 76 -16.12 -3.36 24.82
C ASP A 76 -15.53 -1.95 24.93
N LEU A 77 -15.40 -1.22 23.81
CA LEU A 77 -15.03 0.20 23.82
C LEU A 77 -16.00 1.06 24.63
N LEU A 78 -17.32 0.83 24.48
CA LEU A 78 -18.35 1.53 25.26
C LEU A 78 -18.22 1.23 26.77
N ARG A 79 -17.93 -0.03 27.15
CA ARG A 79 -17.73 -0.44 28.55
C ARG A 79 -16.48 0.19 29.16
N ARG A 80 -15.40 0.33 28.39
CA ARG A 80 -14.13 0.89 28.87
C ARG A 80 -14.21 2.36 29.25
N GLN A 81 -15.29 3.06 28.87
CA GLN A 81 -15.55 4.48 29.21
C GLN A 81 -14.24 5.27 29.33
N ALA A 82 -13.51 5.42 28.22
CA ALA A 82 -12.23 6.08 28.26
C ALA A 82 -12.38 7.42 28.98
N ALA A 83 -11.55 7.62 30.01
CA ALA A 83 -11.25 8.96 30.47
C ALA A 83 -11.06 9.84 29.21
N PRO A 84 -11.70 11.03 29.13
CA PRO A 84 -11.67 11.85 27.93
C PRO A 84 -10.24 11.95 27.36
N GLY A 85 -10.06 11.48 26.11
CA GLY A 85 -8.82 11.66 25.34
C GLY A 85 -7.92 10.44 25.08
N HIS A 86 -8.28 9.20 25.43
CA HIS A 86 -7.36 8.04 25.28
C HIS A 86 -7.90 6.76 24.60
N ALA A 87 -9.17 6.65 24.21
CA ALA A 87 -9.64 5.48 23.45
C ALA A 87 -9.48 5.67 21.94
N PRO A 88 -9.04 4.63 21.20
CA PRO A 88 -9.08 4.62 19.75
C PRO A 88 -10.54 4.61 19.24
N GLN A 89 -10.75 5.20 18.06
CA GLN A 89 -11.99 5.02 17.31
C GLN A 89 -11.98 3.66 16.59
N LEU A 90 -13.05 2.88 16.75
CA LEU A 90 -13.30 1.71 15.91
C LEU A 90 -13.96 2.14 14.60
N LEU A 91 -13.33 1.79 13.48
CA LEU A 91 -13.93 1.81 12.15
C LEU A 91 -14.47 0.41 11.84
N ALA A 92 -15.77 0.32 11.53
CA ALA A 92 -16.35 -0.95 11.09
C ALA A 92 -15.79 -1.32 9.72
N GLY A 93 -15.32 -2.57 9.58
CA GLY A 93 -14.81 -3.07 8.31
C GLY A 93 -15.06 -4.56 8.10
N VAL A 94 -14.65 -5.05 6.93
CA VAL A 94 -14.73 -6.46 6.52
C VAL A 94 -13.67 -6.70 5.45
N GLU A 95 -13.11 -7.91 5.36
CA GLU A 95 -12.30 -8.32 4.21
C GLU A 95 -13.06 -9.40 3.42
N LEU A 96 -13.60 -9.04 2.25
CA LEU A 96 -14.35 -9.97 1.42
C LEU A 96 -13.40 -10.77 0.53
N SER A 97 -13.48 -12.10 0.60
CA SER A 97 -12.85 -12.98 -0.40
C SER A 97 -13.59 -12.86 -1.73
N ALA A 98 -12.90 -12.46 -2.78
CA ALA A 98 -13.42 -12.31 -4.13
C ALA A 98 -12.53 -13.02 -5.16
N GLU A 99 -13.04 -13.15 -6.38
CA GLU A 99 -12.29 -13.65 -7.53
C GLU A 99 -12.18 -12.57 -8.61
N GLN A 100 -10.99 -12.44 -9.20
CA GLN A 100 -10.75 -11.63 -10.38
C GLN A 100 -9.83 -12.39 -11.33
N ASN A 101 -10.28 -12.60 -12.57
CA ASN A 101 -9.53 -13.32 -13.61
C ASN A 101 -9.05 -14.73 -13.18
N GLY A 102 -9.87 -15.45 -12.41
CA GLY A 102 -9.55 -16.79 -11.92
C GLY A 102 -8.62 -16.83 -10.70
N GLU A 103 -8.19 -15.68 -10.18
CA GLU A 103 -7.37 -15.60 -8.98
C GLU A 103 -8.12 -14.98 -7.81
N GLU A 104 -7.79 -15.42 -6.59
CA GLU A 104 -8.34 -14.87 -5.36
C GLU A 104 -7.81 -13.45 -5.11
N ARG A 105 -8.72 -12.57 -4.72
CA ARG A 105 -8.46 -11.18 -4.33
C ARG A 105 -9.24 -10.86 -3.09
N HIS A 106 -8.66 -10.03 -2.24
CA HIS A 106 -9.34 -9.57 -1.04
C HIS A 106 -9.72 -8.10 -1.16
N ILE A 107 -10.99 -7.81 -0.88
CA ILE A 107 -11.55 -6.46 -0.95
C ILE A 107 -11.99 -6.05 0.45
N LEU A 108 -11.28 -5.07 1.01
CA LEU A 108 -11.62 -4.42 2.26
C LEU A 108 -12.84 -3.52 2.07
N GLY A 109 -13.80 -3.61 2.97
CA GLY A 109 -14.92 -2.68 3.09
C GLY A 109 -14.76 -1.81 4.33
N TYR A 110 -14.93 -0.50 4.21
CA TYR A 110 -14.89 0.44 5.36
C TYR A 110 -16.18 1.24 5.48
N PHE A 111 -16.82 1.20 6.66
CA PHE A 111 -18.15 1.78 6.91
C PHE A 111 -18.08 2.98 7.87
N LEU A 112 -17.73 4.15 7.34
CA LEU A 112 -17.45 5.37 8.13
C LEU A 112 -18.66 5.93 8.89
N HIS A 113 -19.87 5.49 8.52
CA HIS A 113 -21.15 5.94 9.07
C HIS A 113 -22.07 4.78 9.49
N GLY A 114 -21.49 3.59 9.66
CA GLY A 114 -22.23 2.34 9.80
C GLY A 114 -22.90 1.88 8.49
N GLY A 115 -23.71 0.83 8.58
CA GLY A 115 -24.39 0.20 7.44
C GLY A 115 -23.84 -1.19 7.10
N GLU A 116 -22.78 -1.61 7.77
CA GLU A 116 -22.12 -2.92 7.66
C GLU A 116 -23.11 -4.09 7.80
N GLU A 117 -24.14 -3.95 8.64
CA GLU A 117 -25.18 -4.96 8.85
C GLU A 117 -25.96 -5.30 7.56
N ARG A 118 -25.98 -4.40 6.57
CA ARG A 118 -26.60 -4.66 5.27
C ARG A 118 -25.88 -5.75 4.47
N LEU A 119 -24.62 -6.04 4.79
CA LEU A 119 -23.88 -7.16 4.21
C LEU A 119 -24.35 -8.53 4.75
N ALA A 120 -25.12 -8.59 5.84
CA ALA A 120 -25.43 -9.84 6.53
C ALA A 120 -26.00 -10.93 5.61
N SER A 121 -26.91 -10.57 4.69
CA SER A 121 -27.47 -11.57 3.74
C SER A 121 -26.43 -12.06 2.72
N PHE A 122 -25.52 -11.19 2.29
CA PHE A 122 -24.44 -11.57 1.39
C PHE A 122 -23.44 -12.49 2.11
N LEU A 123 -22.97 -12.09 3.30
CA LEU A 123 -22.04 -12.88 4.11
C LEU A 123 -22.62 -14.25 4.50
N ALA A 124 -23.91 -14.32 4.84
CA ALA A 124 -24.58 -15.59 5.11
C ALA A 124 -24.55 -16.55 3.91
N LYS A 125 -24.69 -16.03 2.68
CA LYS A 125 -24.54 -16.84 1.45
C LYS A 125 -23.10 -17.31 1.27
N GLN A 126 -22.13 -16.42 1.50
CA GLN A 126 -20.71 -16.76 1.41
C GLN A 126 -20.30 -17.86 2.39
N LEU A 127 -20.77 -17.74 3.64
CA LEU A 127 -20.56 -18.76 4.67
C LEU A 127 -21.23 -20.09 4.30
N HIS A 128 -22.45 -20.06 3.76
CA HIS A 128 -23.13 -21.27 3.30
C HIS A 128 -22.35 -21.98 2.18
N THR A 129 -21.90 -21.24 1.16
CA THR A 129 -21.08 -21.78 0.07
C THR A 129 -19.76 -22.35 0.59
N ARG A 130 -19.13 -21.69 1.56
CA ARG A 130 -17.90 -22.19 2.20
C ARG A 130 -18.14 -23.49 2.97
N ARG A 131 -19.23 -23.56 3.74
CA ARG A 131 -19.65 -24.79 4.45
C ARG A 131 -19.91 -25.94 3.49
N GLN A 132 -20.62 -25.69 2.39
CA GLN A 132 -20.87 -26.71 1.39
C GLN A 132 -19.57 -27.22 0.76
N ARG A 133 -18.69 -26.32 0.31
CA ARG A 133 -17.38 -26.70 -0.23
C ARG A 133 -16.55 -27.50 0.77
N ASN A 134 -16.62 -27.14 2.05
CA ASN A 134 -15.89 -27.86 3.10
C ASN A 134 -16.42 -29.30 3.28
N ARG A 135 -17.73 -29.52 3.18
CA ARG A 135 -18.30 -30.88 3.16
C ARG A 135 -17.83 -31.66 1.93
N ASP A 136 -17.91 -31.05 0.75
CA ASP A 136 -17.46 -31.66 -0.50
C ASP A 136 -15.97 -32.04 -0.44
N LEU A 137 -15.15 -31.23 0.23
CA LEU A 137 -13.74 -31.50 0.48
C LEU A 137 -13.54 -32.70 1.41
N ILE A 138 -14.31 -32.81 2.50
CA ILE A 138 -14.27 -33.98 3.40
C ILE A 138 -14.65 -35.24 2.64
N ASP A 139 -15.79 -35.23 1.94
CA ASP A 139 -16.27 -36.37 1.14
C ASP A 139 -15.22 -36.81 0.12
N ARG A 140 -14.58 -35.83 -0.53
CA ARG A 140 -13.50 -36.08 -1.49
C ARG A 140 -12.30 -36.73 -0.81
N LEU A 141 -11.84 -36.23 0.33
CA LEU A 141 -10.70 -36.78 1.07
C LEU A 141 -11.00 -38.20 1.58
N GLN A 142 -12.20 -38.45 2.08
CA GLN A 142 -12.65 -39.79 2.48
C GLN A 142 -12.68 -40.76 1.30
N SER A 143 -13.17 -40.33 0.12
CA SER A 143 -13.16 -41.16 -1.09
C SER A 143 -11.76 -41.54 -1.57
N LEU A 144 -10.74 -40.74 -1.20
CA LEU A 144 -9.33 -40.98 -1.50
C LEU A 144 -8.63 -41.82 -0.41
N GLY A 145 -9.35 -42.25 0.63
CA GLY A 145 -8.83 -43.10 1.70
C GLY A 145 -8.27 -42.35 2.92
N TYR A 146 -8.49 -41.04 3.02
CA TYR A 146 -8.11 -40.26 4.20
C TYR A 146 -9.25 -40.27 5.23
N ALA A 147 -9.05 -40.90 6.39
CA ALA A 147 -10.03 -41.00 7.45
C ALA A 147 -10.12 -39.69 8.26
N ILE A 148 -10.81 -38.70 7.68
CA ILE A 148 -11.13 -37.43 8.31
C ILE A 148 -12.55 -37.51 8.85
N ASP A 149 -12.68 -37.39 10.16
CA ASP A 149 -13.93 -37.30 10.90
C ASP A 149 -14.49 -35.87 10.83
N GLU A 150 -15.81 -35.78 10.64
CA GLU A 150 -16.53 -34.52 10.53
C GLU A 150 -16.41 -33.71 11.84
N GLU A 151 -16.42 -34.37 13.00
CA GLU A 151 -16.28 -33.75 14.32
C GLU A 151 -14.90 -33.09 14.52
N ALA A 152 -13.81 -33.76 14.10
CA ALA A 152 -12.48 -33.14 14.14
C ALA A 152 -12.40 -31.95 13.19
N PHE A 153 -13.07 -32.02 12.04
CA PHE A 153 -13.13 -30.90 11.10
C PHE A 153 -13.95 -29.74 11.67
N GLU A 154 -15.08 -29.99 12.31
CA GLU A 154 -15.93 -28.97 12.94
C GLU A 154 -15.26 -28.29 14.13
N SER A 155 -14.47 -29.03 14.91
CA SER A 155 -13.71 -28.49 16.04
C SER A 155 -12.65 -27.46 15.64
N LEU A 156 -12.26 -27.40 14.36
CA LEU A 156 -11.34 -26.41 13.80
C LEU A 156 -12.01 -25.05 13.48
N GLY A 157 -13.33 -24.94 13.64
CA GLY A 157 -14.08 -23.69 13.45
C GLY A 157 -14.48 -23.40 12.00
N GLN A 158 -15.77 -23.54 11.68
CA GLN A 158 -16.25 -23.45 10.28
C GLN A 158 -16.02 -22.09 9.60
N GLU A 159 -15.82 -21.00 10.34
CA GLU A 159 -15.58 -19.66 9.81
C GLU A 159 -14.10 -19.43 9.40
N SER A 160 -13.18 -20.29 9.84
CA SER A 160 -11.72 -20.14 9.62
C SER A 160 -11.11 -21.27 8.79
N ILE A 161 -11.87 -22.33 8.46
CA ILE A 161 -11.31 -23.49 7.76
C ILE A 161 -11.04 -23.18 6.28
N GLY A 162 -9.76 -23.07 5.96
CA GLY A 162 -9.18 -23.13 4.63
C GLY A 162 -8.42 -24.44 4.41
N ARG A 163 -7.76 -24.56 3.24
CA ARG A 163 -6.96 -25.75 2.91
C ARG A 163 -5.76 -25.96 3.84
N LEU A 164 -5.26 -24.89 4.46
CA LEU A 164 -4.18 -24.96 5.44
C LEU A 164 -4.59 -25.74 6.67
N GLN A 165 -5.78 -25.47 7.24
CA GLN A 165 -6.30 -26.21 8.40
C GLN A 165 -6.50 -27.69 8.06
N VAL A 166 -6.93 -27.99 6.83
CA VAL A 166 -7.03 -29.39 6.34
C VAL A 166 -5.65 -30.04 6.25
N ALA A 167 -4.63 -29.33 5.75
CA ALA A 167 -3.26 -29.83 5.73
C ALA A 167 -2.75 -30.14 7.15
N LEU A 168 -3.00 -29.26 8.11
CA LEU A 168 -2.62 -29.46 9.51
C LEU A 168 -3.33 -30.68 10.13
N LEU A 169 -4.62 -30.88 9.87
CA LEU A 169 -5.38 -32.05 10.32
C LEU A 169 -4.83 -33.35 9.72
N LEU A 170 -4.49 -33.33 8.43
CA LEU A 170 -3.90 -34.48 7.73
C LEU A 170 -2.52 -34.85 8.30
N ILE A 171 -1.71 -33.85 8.68
CA ILE A 171 -0.43 -34.06 9.37
C ILE A 171 -0.65 -34.63 10.77
N GLN A 172 -1.59 -34.07 11.53
CA GLN A 172 -1.94 -34.54 12.88
C GLN A 172 -2.38 -36.02 12.86
N LYS A 173 -3.08 -36.44 11.81
CA LYS A 173 -3.48 -37.84 11.59
C LYS A 173 -2.38 -38.72 10.99
N GLY A 174 -1.20 -38.17 10.72
CA GLY A 174 -0.02 -38.91 10.23
C GLY A 174 -0.02 -39.21 8.73
N TYR A 175 -0.90 -38.58 7.94
CA TYR A 175 -0.97 -38.81 6.49
C TYR A 175 0.13 -38.09 5.70
N PHE A 176 0.63 -36.97 6.22
CA PHE A 176 1.70 -36.18 5.61
C PHE A 176 2.68 -35.71 6.68
N SER A 177 3.95 -35.52 6.30
CA SER A 177 5.01 -35.06 7.19
C SER A 177 5.15 -33.54 7.24
N SER A 178 4.54 -32.81 6.30
CA SER A 178 4.58 -31.35 6.23
C SER A 178 3.40 -30.77 5.46
N VAL A 179 3.12 -29.48 5.70
CA VAL A 179 2.08 -28.73 4.98
C VAL A 179 2.39 -28.70 3.50
N GLN A 180 3.64 -28.40 3.13
CA GLN A 180 4.09 -28.35 1.74
C GLN A 180 3.78 -29.67 1.01
N GLN A 181 4.12 -30.82 1.62
CA GLN A 181 3.86 -32.13 1.03
C GLN A 181 2.36 -32.39 0.81
N ALA A 182 1.50 -31.99 1.76
CA ALA A 182 0.06 -32.12 1.63
C ALA A 182 -0.50 -31.28 0.48
N PHE A 183 -0.01 -30.05 0.31
CA PHE A 183 -0.39 -29.19 -0.82
C PHE A 183 0.08 -29.77 -2.16
N ASP A 184 1.36 -30.12 -2.25
CA ASP A 184 1.96 -30.64 -3.48
C ASP A 184 1.35 -31.96 -3.94
N THR A 185 0.86 -32.78 -3.02
CA THR A 185 0.31 -34.10 -3.36
C THR A 185 -1.22 -34.06 -3.56
N LEU A 186 -1.93 -33.29 -2.74
CA LEU A 186 -3.36 -33.50 -2.52
C LEU A 186 -4.22 -32.25 -2.61
N LEU A 187 -3.79 -31.12 -2.03
CA LEU A 187 -4.69 -29.98 -1.76
C LEU A 187 -4.57 -28.79 -2.74
N SER A 188 -3.47 -28.71 -3.49
CA SER A 188 -3.27 -27.66 -4.51
C SER A 188 -4.21 -27.81 -5.69
N GLU A 189 -4.41 -26.74 -6.46
CA GLU A 189 -5.23 -26.80 -7.67
C GLU A 189 -4.72 -27.89 -8.64
N GLY A 190 -5.64 -28.61 -9.26
CA GLY A 190 -5.34 -29.77 -10.11
C GLY A 190 -4.96 -31.05 -9.34
N ARG A 191 -4.85 -31.01 -8.01
CA ARG A 191 -4.56 -32.21 -7.20
C ARG A 191 -5.83 -32.97 -6.81
N PRO A 192 -5.72 -34.27 -6.46
CA PRO A 192 -6.89 -35.14 -6.30
C PRO A 192 -7.90 -34.68 -5.24
N GLY A 193 -7.43 -34.03 -4.17
CA GLY A 193 -8.25 -33.53 -3.07
C GLY A 193 -8.73 -32.09 -3.25
N TYR A 194 -8.45 -31.45 -4.40
CA TYR A 194 -8.87 -30.08 -4.64
C TYR A 194 -10.38 -29.98 -4.88
N VAL A 195 -11.03 -29.07 -4.14
CA VAL A 195 -12.42 -28.65 -4.39
C VAL A 195 -12.42 -27.13 -4.53
N ALA A 196 -12.84 -26.66 -5.71
CA ALA A 196 -12.91 -25.24 -6.02
C ALA A 196 -13.93 -24.54 -5.10
N ARG A 197 -13.57 -23.37 -4.59
CA ARG A 197 -14.48 -22.50 -3.83
C ARG A 197 -15.14 -21.55 -4.82
N VAL A 198 -16.47 -21.58 -4.91
CA VAL A 198 -17.22 -20.52 -5.61
C VAL A 198 -17.10 -19.24 -4.78
N ARG A 199 -16.52 -18.21 -5.40
CA ARG A 199 -16.35 -16.88 -4.82
C ARG A 199 -17.21 -15.88 -5.59
N PRO A 200 -17.57 -14.75 -4.98
CA PRO A 200 -18.15 -13.65 -5.70
C PRO A 200 -17.05 -13.01 -6.55
N THR A 201 -17.42 -12.43 -7.68
CA THR A 201 -16.49 -11.61 -8.45
C THR A 201 -16.07 -10.37 -7.65
N ALA A 202 -14.91 -9.79 -7.97
CA ALA A 202 -14.49 -8.53 -7.36
C ALA A 202 -15.55 -7.44 -7.55
N LYS A 203 -16.23 -7.40 -8.70
CA LYS A 203 -17.34 -6.48 -8.96
C LYS A 203 -18.49 -6.68 -7.97
N GLU A 204 -18.92 -7.92 -7.76
CA GLU A 204 -20.01 -8.21 -6.82
C GLU A 204 -19.65 -7.83 -5.38
N ALA A 205 -18.42 -8.12 -4.95
CA ALA A 205 -17.93 -7.72 -3.62
C ALA A 205 -17.94 -6.19 -3.45
N ILE A 206 -17.39 -5.46 -4.44
CA ILE A 206 -17.38 -3.99 -4.49
C ILE A 206 -18.80 -3.42 -4.44
N ASP A 207 -19.71 -3.94 -5.28
CA ASP A 207 -21.10 -3.49 -5.33
C ASP A 207 -21.81 -3.70 -3.98
N GLN A 208 -21.58 -4.83 -3.31
CA GLN A 208 -22.18 -5.11 -2.00
C GLN A 208 -21.66 -4.13 -0.92
N ILE A 209 -20.36 -3.82 -0.93
CA ILE A 209 -19.78 -2.82 -0.03
C ILE A 209 -20.43 -1.45 -0.26
N HIS A 210 -20.57 -1.02 -1.51
CA HIS A 210 -21.19 0.28 -1.84
C HIS A 210 -22.68 0.32 -1.49
N GLN A 211 -23.43 -0.77 -1.72
CA GLN A 211 -24.84 -0.87 -1.33
C GLN A 211 -25.02 -0.78 0.20
N ALA A 212 -24.07 -1.31 0.95
CA ALA A 212 -23.99 -1.17 2.40
C ALA A 212 -23.52 0.23 2.85
N GLY A 213 -23.07 1.09 1.93
CA GLY A 213 -22.63 2.45 2.21
C GLY A 213 -21.16 2.58 2.60
N GLY A 214 -20.35 1.55 2.33
CA GLY A 214 -18.91 1.56 2.60
C GLY A 214 -18.06 1.93 1.39
N LEU A 215 -16.75 2.04 1.62
CA LEU A 215 -15.72 2.17 0.58
C LEU A 215 -15.05 0.82 0.33
N ALA A 216 -14.79 0.49 -0.94
CA ALA A 216 -14.15 -0.75 -1.34
C ALA A 216 -12.66 -0.53 -1.67
N VAL A 217 -11.77 -1.22 -0.96
CA VAL A 217 -10.31 -1.05 -1.04
C VAL A 217 -9.64 -2.39 -1.33
N LEU A 218 -8.70 -2.44 -2.27
CA LEU A 218 -7.96 -3.68 -2.54
C LEU A 218 -6.95 -3.92 -1.42
N ALA A 219 -6.98 -5.09 -0.80
CA ALA A 219 -6.01 -5.49 0.22
C ALA A 219 -4.70 -6.00 -0.39
N HIS A 220 -3.59 -5.69 0.29
CA HIS A 220 -2.24 -6.26 0.14
C HIS A 220 -1.79 -6.65 -1.28
N PRO A 221 -1.84 -5.73 -2.28
CA PRO A 221 -1.44 -6.06 -3.65
C PRO A 221 0.02 -6.52 -3.81
N ALA A 222 0.87 -6.22 -2.84
CA ALA A 222 2.25 -6.74 -2.80
C ALA A 222 2.31 -8.27 -2.71
N LEU A 223 1.34 -8.91 -2.06
CA LEU A 223 1.29 -10.36 -1.89
C LEU A 223 0.82 -11.08 -3.17
N TYR A 224 0.23 -10.37 -4.13
CA TYR A 224 -0.13 -10.92 -5.44
C TYR A 224 1.02 -10.88 -6.46
N GLY A 225 2.20 -10.38 -6.07
CA GLY A 225 3.35 -10.25 -6.99
C GLY A 225 3.17 -9.18 -8.07
N TRP A 226 2.28 -8.21 -7.86
CA TRP A 226 1.98 -7.15 -8.84
C TRP A 226 3.04 -6.05 -8.91
N CYS A 227 3.78 -5.86 -7.81
CA CYS A 227 4.83 -4.86 -7.67
C CYS A 227 6.18 -5.53 -7.47
N GLN A 228 7.23 -4.90 -8.00
CA GLN A 228 8.59 -5.40 -7.91
C GLN A 228 9.42 -4.71 -6.82
N GLY A 229 8.84 -3.70 -6.15
CA GLY A 229 9.55 -2.91 -5.15
C GLY A 229 10.61 -2.03 -5.80
N GLN A 230 10.30 -1.46 -6.97
CA GLN A 230 11.23 -0.62 -7.73
C GLN A 230 10.86 0.85 -7.67
N THR A 231 11.79 1.71 -8.08
CA THR A 231 11.60 3.16 -8.22
C THR A 231 10.68 3.55 -9.39
N ILE A 232 10.07 2.60 -10.08
CA ILE A 232 9.13 2.84 -11.18
C ILE A 232 7.88 2.00 -10.90
N VAL A 233 6.71 2.59 -11.14
CA VAL A 233 5.43 1.87 -11.03
C VAL A 233 5.38 0.76 -12.08
N SER A 234 5.24 -0.48 -11.64
CA SER A 234 5.03 -1.63 -12.52
C SER A 234 3.81 -1.42 -13.42
N GLU A 235 3.96 -1.68 -14.72
CA GLU A 235 2.86 -1.67 -15.67
C GLU A 235 1.76 -2.67 -15.26
N GLN A 236 2.14 -3.82 -14.71
CA GLN A 236 1.20 -4.84 -14.24
C GLN A 236 0.37 -4.33 -13.05
N LEU A 237 1.02 -3.69 -12.06
CA LEU A 237 0.32 -3.08 -10.92
C LEU A 237 -0.67 -2.03 -11.40
N LEU A 238 -0.23 -1.10 -12.25
CA LEU A 238 -1.08 -0.01 -12.74
C LEU A 238 -2.26 -0.56 -13.56
N HIS A 239 -2.00 -1.54 -14.44
CA HIS A 239 -3.02 -2.19 -15.25
C HIS A 239 -4.08 -2.88 -14.39
N ASN A 240 -3.66 -3.69 -13.41
CA ASN A 240 -4.57 -4.44 -12.56
C ASN A 240 -5.40 -3.52 -11.65
N LEU A 241 -4.80 -2.48 -11.09
CA LEU A 241 -5.53 -1.47 -10.31
C LEU A 241 -6.51 -0.69 -11.18
N ALA A 242 -6.15 -0.32 -12.41
CA ALA A 242 -7.04 0.37 -13.34
C ALA A 242 -8.27 -0.49 -13.71
N GLN A 243 -8.09 -1.81 -13.89
CA GLN A 243 -9.21 -2.73 -14.11
C GLN A 243 -10.19 -2.74 -12.93
N LEU A 244 -9.67 -2.81 -11.69
CA LEU A 244 -10.50 -2.78 -10.49
C LEU A 244 -11.15 -1.41 -10.26
N GLN A 245 -10.43 -0.31 -10.52
CA GLN A 245 -10.97 1.04 -10.47
C GLN A 245 -12.14 1.20 -11.46
N ALA A 246 -12.03 0.67 -12.68
CA ALA A 246 -13.08 0.74 -13.70
C ALA A 246 -14.38 0.03 -13.29
N ILE A 247 -14.29 -0.96 -12.40
CA ILE A 247 -15.46 -1.64 -11.81
C ILE A 247 -15.91 -1.04 -10.48
N GLY A 248 -15.28 0.05 -10.04
CA GLY A 248 -15.71 0.84 -8.89
C GLY A 248 -14.82 0.75 -7.66
N LEU A 249 -13.58 0.25 -7.72
CA LEU A 249 -12.68 0.28 -6.57
C LEU A 249 -12.43 1.74 -6.09
N ASP A 250 -12.46 1.97 -4.78
CA ASP A 250 -12.23 3.28 -4.16
C ASP A 250 -10.79 3.54 -3.78
N GLY A 251 -10.09 2.48 -3.38
CA GLY A 251 -8.77 2.58 -2.77
C GLY A 251 -7.93 1.33 -2.93
N VAL A 252 -6.69 1.45 -2.47
CA VAL A 252 -5.73 0.36 -2.39
C VAL A 252 -4.99 0.46 -1.06
N GLU A 253 -4.75 -0.68 -0.42
CA GLU A 253 -3.86 -0.77 0.73
C GLU A 253 -2.42 -0.57 0.26
N ALA A 254 -1.91 0.63 0.48
CA ALA A 254 -0.60 1.05 0.02
C ALA A 254 0.48 0.84 1.08
N TYR A 255 0.08 0.57 2.32
CA TYR A 255 0.99 0.39 3.44
C TYR A 255 0.62 -0.88 4.20
N HIS A 256 1.27 -1.98 3.81
CA HIS A 256 1.03 -3.30 4.37
C HIS A 256 2.26 -3.78 5.17
N GLY A 257 2.03 -4.54 6.26
CA GLY A 257 3.09 -5.02 7.15
C GLY A 257 4.14 -5.91 6.47
N GLU A 258 3.73 -6.76 5.53
CA GLU A 258 4.63 -7.65 4.76
C GLU A 258 5.27 -6.98 3.54
N ALA A 259 4.79 -5.82 3.11
CA ALA A 259 5.32 -5.14 1.94
C ALA A 259 6.59 -4.34 2.28
N SER A 260 7.59 -4.40 1.40
CA SER A 260 8.78 -3.56 1.55
C SER A 260 8.43 -2.07 1.46
N ASP A 261 9.30 -1.20 1.97
CA ASP A 261 9.10 0.25 1.84
C ASP A 261 8.98 0.68 0.37
N GLU A 262 9.74 0.03 -0.53
CA GLU A 262 9.69 0.27 -1.98
C GLU A 262 8.37 -0.21 -2.58
N GLN A 263 7.89 -1.42 -2.22
CA GLN A 263 6.59 -1.91 -2.69
C GLN A 263 5.45 -0.99 -2.23
N ASN A 264 5.44 -0.61 -0.95
CA ASN A 264 4.47 0.33 -0.39
C ASN A 264 4.48 1.67 -1.17
N SER A 265 5.66 2.13 -1.55
CA SER A 265 5.85 3.36 -2.32
C SER A 265 5.35 3.26 -3.76
N GLU A 266 5.63 2.12 -4.40
CA GLU A 266 5.17 1.79 -5.74
C GLU A 266 3.63 1.73 -5.78
N ILE A 267 3.00 1.04 -4.81
CA ILE A 267 1.55 0.93 -4.67
C ILE A 267 0.92 2.30 -4.40
N LYS A 268 1.51 3.10 -3.50
CA LYS A 268 1.06 4.47 -3.24
C LYS A 268 1.09 5.32 -4.51
N ALA A 269 2.18 5.25 -5.28
CA ALA A 269 2.31 6.01 -6.53
C ALA A 269 1.25 5.59 -7.56
N ALA A 270 1.02 4.29 -7.74
CA ALA A 270 -0.03 3.76 -8.61
C ALA A 270 -1.43 4.20 -8.15
N GLY A 271 -1.73 4.06 -6.86
CA GLY A 271 -3.00 4.48 -6.26
C GLY A 271 -3.27 5.97 -6.50
N ARG A 272 -2.27 6.83 -6.26
CA ARG A 272 -2.38 8.28 -6.53
C ARG A 272 -2.60 8.58 -8.01
N ALA A 273 -1.89 7.90 -8.92
CA ALA A 273 -2.05 8.09 -10.36
C ALA A 273 -3.47 7.75 -10.83
N LEU A 274 -4.14 6.80 -10.17
CA LEU A 274 -5.51 6.39 -10.46
C LEU A 274 -6.56 7.11 -9.58
N GLY A 275 -6.18 8.04 -8.71
CA GLY A 275 -7.11 8.72 -7.80
C GLY A 275 -7.78 7.79 -6.78
N LEU A 276 -7.13 6.67 -6.44
CA LEU A 276 -7.53 5.73 -5.41
C LEU A 276 -7.05 6.20 -4.03
N VAL A 277 -7.88 6.05 -2.99
CA VAL A 277 -7.44 6.31 -1.61
C VAL A 277 -6.41 5.26 -1.17
N CYS A 278 -5.33 5.69 -0.52
CA CYS A 278 -4.28 4.81 -0.02
C CYS A 278 -4.53 4.50 1.47
N THR A 279 -4.72 3.23 1.84
CA THR A 279 -4.92 2.80 3.23
C THR A 279 -3.67 2.14 3.83
N ALA A 280 -3.67 1.98 5.16
CA ALA A 280 -2.61 1.33 5.92
C ALA A 280 -3.19 0.28 6.87
N GLY A 281 -2.63 -0.92 6.85
CA GLY A 281 -3.07 -2.06 7.65
C GLY A 281 -1.95 -3.04 7.91
N SER A 282 -1.87 -3.55 9.14
CA SER A 282 -0.83 -4.52 9.50
C SER A 282 -1.16 -5.93 9.06
N ASP A 283 -2.46 -6.24 8.83
CA ASP A 283 -2.96 -7.60 8.66
C ASP A 283 -2.62 -8.50 9.86
N ASP A 284 -2.70 -7.93 11.07
CA ASP A 284 -2.42 -8.64 12.33
C ASP A 284 -3.53 -9.67 12.61
N HIS A 285 -3.09 -10.90 12.92
CA HIS A 285 -3.93 -12.05 13.23
C HIS A 285 -3.78 -12.53 14.68
N GLY A 286 -3.36 -11.68 15.61
CA GLY A 286 -3.22 -12.01 17.02
C GLY A 286 -1.88 -12.61 17.45
N GLN A 287 -1.67 -12.70 18.77
CA GLN A 287 -0.37 -13.01 19.39
C GLN A 287 0.17 -14.44 19.18
N ASN A 288 -0.64 -15.37 18.66
CA ASN A 288 -0.29 -16.79 18.56
C ASN A 288 0.27 -17.22 17.20
N LYS A 289 0.59 -16.27 16.32
CA LYS A 289 1.26 -16.56 15.05
C LYS A 289 2.58 -15.80 15.04
N ASP A 290 3.65 -16.40 14.49
CA ASP A 290 4.93 -15.73 14.14
C ASP A 290 4.73 -14.67 13.02
N ARG A 291 3.58 -14.01 13.00
CA ARG A 291 3.10 -13.09 11.96
C ARG A 291 3.22 -11.64 12.43
N LEU A 292 3.00 -10.76 11.47
CA LEU A 292 3.04 -9.31 11.56
C LEU A 292 2.45 -8.77 12.87
N MET A 293 3.12 -7.74 13.39
CA MET A 293 2.67 -7.03 14.57
C MET A 293 1.80 -5.85 14.16
N MET A 294 0.66 -5.72 14.85
CA MET A 294 -0.20 -4.53 14.84
C MET A 294 0.62 -3.24 14.86
N TYR A 295 0.20 -2.27 14.06
CA TYR A 295 0.78 -0.94 14.08
C TYR A 295 0.50 -0.21 15.40
N THR A 296 1.28 0.83 15.65
CA THR A 296 1.29 1.57 16.92
C THR A 296 1.08 3.05 16.69
N ARG A 297 0.92 3.81 17.78
CA ARG A 297 0.88 5.27 17.77
C ARG A 297 2.08 5.92 17.06
N GLN A 298 3.21 5.23 16.92
CA GLN A 298 4.41 5.79 16.29
C GLN A 298 4.42 5.62 14.76
N ASP A 299 3.64 4.68 14.24
CA ASP A 299 3.62 4.38 12.81
C ASP A 299 2.94 5.50 12.01
N ARG A 300 3.59 5.93 10.93
CA ARG A 300 3.15 7.04 10.08
C ARG A 300 3.21 6.60 8.62
N TRP A 301 2.30 7.11 7.81
CA TRP A 301 2.26 6.83 6.38
C TRP A 301 2.09 8.11 5.56
N PRO A 302 3.02 8.40 4.62
CA PRO A 302 4.26 7.67 4.37
C PRO A 302 5.19 7.65 5.60
N LYS A 303 5.95 6.55 5.80
CA LYS A 303 6.90 6.39 6.92
C LYS A 303 7.93 7.53 6.98
N ARG A 304 8.27 8.06 5.80
CA ARG A 304 9.24 9.13 5.62
C ARG A 304 8.52 10.38 5.15
N ARG A 305 9.00 11.52 5.63
CA ARG A 305 8.56 12.80 5.09
C ARG A 305 9.01 12.89 3.64
N GLU A 306 8.06 13.12 2.72
CA GLU A 306 8.41 13.39 1.33
C GLU A 306 8.81 14.86 1.16
N ILE A 307 10.00 15.08 0.62
CA ILE A 307 10.54 16.39 0.30
C ILE A 307 10.66 16.45 -1.21
N LEU A 308 9.83 17.28 -1.85
CA LEU A 308 9.94 17.55 -3.27
C LEU A 308 11.03 18.59 -3.51
N VAL A 309 11.96 18.26 -4.39
CA VAL A 309 13.08 19.09 -4.83
C VAL A 309 13.04 19.13 -6.36
N CYS A 310 13.45 20.24 -6.94
CA CYS A 310 13.57 20.43 -8.37
C CYS A 310 15.04 20.64 -8.76
N GLY A 311 15.46 20.10 -9.90
CA GLY A 311 16.83 20.23 -10.40
C GLY A 311 16.87 20.61 -11.87
N ALA A 312 17.81 21.46 -12.24
CA ALA A 312 18.03 21.92 -13.61
C ALA A 312 19.01 21.01 -14.34
N LEU A 313 18.51 20.29 -15.34
CA LEU A 313 19.32 19.54 -16.28
C LEU A 313 19.77 20.45 -17.42
N LEU A 314 20.88 21.14 -17.22
CA LEU A 314 21.51 21.96 -18.27
C LEU A 314 22.55 21.11 -19.00
N ALA A 315 22.21 20.71 -20.22
CA ALA A 315 23.04 19.89 -21.07
C ALA A 315 23.84 20.75 -22.06
N GLN A 316 25.12 20.45 -22.24
CA GLN A 316 26.00 21.04 -23.25
C GLN A 316 26.68 19.94 -24.06
N ARG A 317 26.67 20.10 -25.39
CA ARG A 317 27.40 19.20 -26.30
C ARG A 317 28.89 19.58 -26.31
N GLN A 318 29.74 18.61 -26.05
CA GLN A 318 31.19 18.75 -26.03
C GLN A 318 31.77 18.57 -27.45
N PRO A 319 33.00 19.08 -27.72
CA PRO A 319 33.64 18.94 -29.04
C PRO A 319 33.85 17.50 -29.50
N ASP A 320 33.99 16.56 -28.55
CA ASP A 320 34.12 15.13 -28.81
C ASP A 320 32.76 14.44 -29.10
N GLY A 321 31.68 15.21 -29.15
CA GLY A 321 30.33 14.72 -29.39
C GLY A 321 29.66 14.13 -28.15
N GLN A 322 30.26 14.18 -26.96
CA GLN A 322 29.58 13.74 -25.74
C GLN A 322 28.67 14.84 -25.18
N THR A 323 27.67 14.45 -24.40
CA THR A 323 26.84 15.40 -23.66
C THR A 323 27.35 15.50 -22.23
N SER A 324 27.56 16.73 -21.77
CA SER A 324 27.93 17.06 -20.40
C SER A 324 26.84 17.87 -19.72
N TYR A 325 26.79 17.82 -18.39
CA TYR A 325 25.78 18.47 -17.58
C TYR A 325 26.43 19.39 -16.57
N LEU A 326 25.82 20.55 -16.32
CA LEU A 326 26.27 21.47 -15.28
C LEU A 326 26.02 20.86 -13.89
N LEU A 327 27.05 20.82 -13.07
CA LEU A 327 27.02 20.43 -11.67
C LEU A 327 27.59 21.53 -10.80
N CYS A 328 27.00 21.68 -9.61
CA CYS A 328 27.40 22.67 -8.63
C CYS A 328 27.85 21.96 -7.35
N ARG A 329 28.90 22.47 -6.71
CA ARG A 329 29.39 21.94 -5.44
C ARG A 329 28.93 22.83 -4.30
N ARG A 330 28.20 22.23 -3.36
CA ARG A 330 27.70 22.89 -2.16
C ARG A 330 28.85 23.51 -1.37
N LEU A 331 28.63 24.71 -0.84
CA LEU A 331 29.58 25.40 0.06
C LEU A 331 30.08 24.48 1.18
N SER A 332 31.29 24.78 1.67
CA SER A 332 31.98 23.98 2.69
C SER A 332 31.35 24.05 4.09
N THR A 333 30.25 24.79 4.26
CA THR A 333 29.51 24.94 5.52
C THR A 333 28.07 24.43 5.36
N GLY A 334 27.61 23.61 6.30
CA GLY A 334 26.23 23.07 6.32
C GLY A 334 26.11 21.57 6.01
N ARG A 335 24.87 21.09 5.90
CA ARG A 335 24.56 19.67 5.62
C ARG A 335 24.99 19.32 4.19
N HIS A 336 25.69 18.20 4.04
CA HIS A 336 26.28 17.73 2.77
C HIS A 336 27.26 18.73 2.12
N ALA A 337 28.00 19.50 2.93
CA ALA A 337 29.07 20.35 2.46
C ALA A 337 30.07 19.60 1.55
N GLY A 338 30.42 20.22 0.41
CA GLY A 338 31.35 19.69 -0.57
C GLY A 338 30.80 18.56 -1.45
N PHE A 339 29.51 18.22 -1.35
CA PHE A 339 28.85 17.35 -2.31
C PHE A 339 28.51 18.10 -3.61
N TRP A 340 28.45 17.36 -4.72
CA TRP A 340 28.03 17.85 -6.02
C TRP A 340 26.56 17.50 -6.29
N GLU A 341 25.84 18.38 -6.97
CA GLU A 341 24.42 18.22 -7.30
C GLU A 341 24.06 18.98 -8.58
N LEU A 342 22.90 18.67 -9.16
CA LEU A 342 22.25 19.58 -10.11
C LEU A 342 21.86 20.88 -9.39
N PRO A 343 21.99 22.05 -10.05
CA PRO A 343 21.48 23.29 -9.47
C PRO A 343 19.96 23.28 -9.35
N GLY A 344 19.43 23.80 -8.24
CA GLY A 344 18.02 23.79 -7.92
C GLY A 344 17.80 23.67 -6.42
N GLY A 345 16.57 23.37 -6.02
CA GLY A 345 16.22 23.41 -4.60
C GLY A 345 14.82 22.92 -4.29
N LYS A 346 14.40 23.16 -3.05
CA LYS A 346 13.16 22.59 -2.51
C LYS A 346 11.95 23.30 -3.10
N VAL A 347 10.91 22.52 -3.41
CA VAL A 347 9.61 23.06 -3.83
C VAL A 347 8.81 23.45 -2.58
N GLU A 348 8.42 24.71 -2.50
CA GLU A 348 7.62 25.25 -1.42
C GLU A 348 6.12 25.01 -1.62
N SER A 349 5.33 25.20 -0.57
CA SER A 349 3.88 24.99 -0.64
C SER A 349 3.23 26.05 -1.54
N GLY A 350 2.51 25.60 -2.56
CA GLY A 350 1.73 26.46 -3.44
C GLY A 350 2.42 26.86 -4.74
N GLU A 351 3.66 26.40 -4.97
CA GLU A 351 4.37 26.57 -6.25
C GLU A 351 4.49 25.24 -7.02
N THR A 352 4.60 25.33 -8.34
CA THR A 352 4.93 24.20 -9.22
C THR A 352 6.44 23.93 -9.18
N THR A 353 6.87 22.74 -9.60
CA THR A 353 8.32 22.42 -9.73
C THR A 353 9.06 23.39 -10.65
N THR A 354 8.39 23.90 -11.69
CA THR A 354 8.97 24.87 -12.63
C THR A 354 9.09 26.27 -12.02
N GLN A 355 8.13 26.71 -11.20
CA GLN A 355 8.18 27.97 -10.48
C GLN A 355 9.29 27.95 -9.42
N ALA A 356 9.34 26.88 -8.63
CA ALA A 356 10.39 26.63 -7.65
C ALA A 356 11.77 26.67 -8.29
N LEU A 357 11.98 25.93 -9.39
CA LEU A 357 13.28 25.85 -10.04
C LEU A 357 13.74 27.21 -10.56
N LYS A 358 12.83 28.00 -11.14
CA LYS A 358 13.16 29.35 -11.59
C LYS A 358 13.59 30.25 -10.44
N ARG A 359 12.89 30.18 -9.30
CA ARG A 359 13.23 30.94 -8.07
C ARG A 359 14.61 30.53 -7.53
N GLU A 360 14.84 29.22 -7.35
CA GLU A 360 16.08 28.68 -6.81
C GLU A 360 17.30 29.06 -7.67
N LEU A 361 17.21 28.93 -9.00
CA LEU A 361 18.31 29.33 -9.90
C LEU A 361 18.59 30.84 -9.84
N GLN A 362 17.56 31.66 -9.67
CA GLN A 362 17.73 33.10 -9.51
C GLN A 362 18.38 33.46 -8.17
N GLU A 363 18.03 32.76 -7.09
CA GLU A 363 18.54 33.00 -5.73
C GLU A 363 19.98 32.49 -5.56
N GLU A 364 20.25 31.27 -6.02
CA GLU A 364 21.53 30.60 -5.81
C GLU A 364 22.61 30.98 -6.83
N LEU A 365 22.21 31.17 -8.10
CA LEU A 365 23.13 31.37 -9.22
C LEU A 365 23.01 32.74 -9.88
N ALA A 366 22.01 33.55 -9.51
CA ALA A 366 21.72 34.86 -10.10
C ALA A 366 21.41 34.81 -11.61
N VAL A 367 20.76 33.74 -12.09
CA VAL A 367 20.42 33.54 -13.51
C VAL A 367 18.92 33.58 -13.78
N ASP A 368 18.52 34.21 -14.89
CA ASP A 368 17.17 34.06 -15.44
C ASP A 368 17.13 32.86 -16.39
N ALA A 369 16.60 31.74 -15.89
CA ALA A 369 16.57 30.49 -16.61
C ALA A 369 15.24 30.24 -17.34
N LYS A 370 15.34 29.62 -18.52
CA LYS A 370 14.20 29.03 -19.22
C LYS A 370 14.03 27.57 -18.76
N ILE A 371 12.93 27.31 -18.06
CA ILE A 371 12.58 25.96 -17.59
C ILE A 371 11.75 25.25 -18.65
N GLY A 372 12.23 24.10 -19.10
CA GLY A 372 11.62 23.24 -20.11
C GLY A 372 10.81 22.08 -19.52
N ALA A 373 10.67 21.03 -20.33
CA ALA A 373 9.89 19.85 -19.97
C ALA A 373 10.49 19.11 -18.76
N LEU A 374 9.63 18.40 -18.02
CA LEU A 374 10.05 17.46 -17.00
C LEU A 374 10.76 16.28 -17.68
N HIS A 375 12.05 16.12 -17.41
CA HIS A 375 12.87 15.05 -17.97
C HIS A 375 12.62 13.72 -17.28
N THR A 376 12.61 13.74 -15.94
CA THR A 376 12.36 12.56 -15.11
C THR A 376 12.01 12.97 -13.68
N VAL A 377 11.47 12.04 -12.90
CA VAL A 377 11.33 12.15 -11.46
C VAL A 377 12.00 10.92 -10.85
N ILE A 378 12.92 11.16 -9.94
CA ILE A 378 13.61 10.10 -9.19
C ILE A 378 13.49 10.38 -7.70
N TRP A 379 13.80 9.41 -6.86
CA TRP A 379 13.84 9.64 -5.42
C TRP A 379 14.99 8.91 -4.75
N HIS A 380 15.38 9.43 -3.59
CA HIS A 380 16.32 8.79 -2.68
C HIS A 380 15.78 8.79 -1.26
N ASP A 381 16.04 7.68 -0.58
CA ASP A 381 15.46 7.32 0.69
C ASP A 381 16.50 7.46 1.81
N TYR A 382 16.38 8.53 2.60
CA TYR A 382 17.09 8.73 3.87
C TYR A 382 16.30 8.09 5.02
N PRO A 383 16.91 7.80 6.19
CA PRO A 383 16.20 7.14 7.30
C PRO A 383 14.83 7.75 7.63
N ASP A 384 14.73 9.09 7.67
CA ASP A 384 13.52 9.81 8.08
C ASP A 384 12.80 10.53 6.93
N ASP A 385 13.50 10.76 5.80
CA ASP A 385 13.04 11.59 4.70
C ASP A 385 13.17 10.86 3.36
N ARG A 386 12.20 11.03 2.46
CA ARG A 386 12.34 10.72 1.04
C ARG A 386 12.51 12.00 0.27
N VAL A 387 13.62 12.15 -0.44
CA VAL A 387 13.81 13.25 -1.39
C VAL A 387 13.30 12.80 -2.75
N ILE A 388 12.28 13.48 -3.28
CA ILE A 388 11.77 13.31 -4.64
C ILE A 388 12.36 14.44 -5.48
N LEU A 389 13.23 14.11 -6.44
CA LEU A 389 13.89 15.06 -7.31
C LEU A 389 13.22 15.08 -8.69
N ALA A 390 12.51 16.16 -8.99
CA ALA A 390 11.91 16.46 -10.29
C ALA A 390 12.92 17.22 -11.16
N VAL A 391 13.38 16.58 -12.23
CA VAL A 391 14.47 17.11 -13.07
C VAL A 391 13.88 17.73 -14.32
N HIS A 392 14.16 19.00 -14.57
CA HIS A 392 13.68 19.73 -15.74
C HIS A 392 14.81 20.08 -16.70
N GLU A 393 14.57 19.90 -18.00
CA GLU A 393 15.47 20.42 -19.03
C GLU A 393 15.52 21.94 -18.91
N THR A 394 16.73 22.50 -18.81
CA THR A 394 16.88 23.91 -18.46
C THR A 394 17.95 24.58 -19.31
N SER A 395 17.75 25.84 -19.68
CA SER A 395 18.76 26.66 -20.36
C SER A 395 18.93 28.04 -19.74
N PHE A 396 20.17 28.45 -19.56
CA PHE A 396 20.60 29.78 -19.14
C PHE A 396 22.08 30.01 -19.52
N SER A 397 22.54 31.26 -19.45
CA SER A 397 23.96 31.57 -19.60
C SER A 397 24.73 31.15 -18.35
N THR A 398 25.80 30.39 -18.51
CA THR A 398 26.70 30.00 -17.40
C THR A 398 27.82 31.02 -17.17
N GLU A 399 27.77 32.18 -17.82
CA GLU A 399 28.71 33.27 -17.59
C GLU A 399 28.38 33.97 -16.25
N ASN A 400 29.37 34.11 -15.37
CA ASN A 400 29.27 34.83 -14.09
C ASN A 400 28.25 34.25 -13.08
N LEU A 401 28.22 32.93 -12.92
CA LEU A 401 27.40 32.27 -11.89
C LEU A 401 27.75 32.78 -10.48
N ALA A 402 26.73 33.14 -9.70
CA ALA A 402 26.92 33.53 -8.30
C ALA A 402 27.37 32.34 -7.44
N THR A 403 28.17 32.62 -6.41
CA THR A 403 28.73 31.60 -5.49
C THR A 403 28.08 31.67 -4.10
N ASN A 404 26.80 32.02 -4.05
CA ASN A 404 26.06 32.24 -2.80
C ASN A 404 25.75 30.94 -2.06
N ALA A 405 25.44 29.87 -2.81
CA ALA A 405 25.15 28.52 -2.30
C ALA A 405 26.23 27.49 -2.69
N HIS A 406 27.02 27.80 -3.72
CA HIS A 406 27.96 26.88 -4.36
C HIS A 406 29.35 27.49 -4.46
N ASP A 407 30.39 26.68 -4.24
CA ASP A 407 31.79 27.16 -4.28
C ASP A 407 32.55 26.75 -5.56
N ARG A 408 32.02 25.79 -6.32
CA ARG A 408 32.58 25.33 -7.60
C ARG A 408 31.48 24.88 -8.56
N PHE A 409 31.79 25.01 -9.85
CA PHE A 409 30.94 24.59 -10.95
C PHE A 409 31.76 23.77 -11.94
N CYS A 410 31.17 22.75 -12.53
CA CYS A 410 31.79 22.02 -13.63
C CYS A 410 30.74 21.50 -14.61
N PHE A 411 31.19 21.25 -15.84
CA PHE A 411 30.47 20.40 -16.77
C PHE A 411 31.10 19.00 -16.75
N ALA A 412 30.28 17.97 -16.57
CA ALA A 412 30.73 16.59 -16.55
C ALA A 412 29.81 15.70 -17.39
N THR A 413 30.36 14.72 -18.11
CA THR A 413 29.54 13.64 -18.69
C THR A 413 28.87 12.84 -17.57
N ALA A 414 27.87 12.01 -17.90
CA ALA A 414 27.21 11.18 -16.89
C ALA A 414 28.20 10.25 -16.16
N GLU A 415 29.15 9.66 -16.89
CA GLU A 415 30.18 8.78 -16.33
C GLU A 415 31.18 9.56 -15.45
N GLN A 416 31.53 10.79 -15.84
CA GLN A 416 32.40 11.66 -15.03
C GLN A 416 31.69 12.15 -13.76
N ALA A 417 30.40 12.48 -13.85
CA ALA A 417 29.58 12.89 -12.71
C ALA A 417 29.56 11.80 -11.63
N LEU A 418 29.44 10.53 -12.02
CA LEU A 418 29.48 9.38 -11.10
C LEU A 418 30.84 9.19 -10.38
N GLN A 419 31.90 9.87 -10.82
CA GLN A 419 33.19 9.90 -10.10
C GLN A 419 33.28 11.04 -9.08
N LEU A 420 32.32 11.96 -9.08
CA LEU A 420 32.22 13.04 -8.10
C LEU A 420 31.50 12.55 -6.84
N LYS A 421 31.72 13.28 -5.74
CA LYS A 421 30.97 13.07 -4.49
C LYS A 421 29.55 13.63 -4.63
N LEU A 422 28.72 12.97 -5.43
CA LEU A 422 27.35 13.40 -5.71
C LEU A 422 26.43 13.21 -4.51
N LEU A 423 25.40 14.06 -4.43
CA LEU A 423 24.27 13.78 -3.55
C LEU A 423 23.60 12.46 -3.94
N PRO A 424 23.08 11.68 -2.97
CA PRO A 424 22.52 10.36 -3.24
C PRO A 424 21.38 10.31 -4.27
N ALA A 425 20.54 11.34 -4.36
CA ALA A 425 19.48 11.40 -5.39
C ALA A 425 20.07 11.56 -6.79
N ASP A 426 21.02 12.48 -6.96
CA ASP A 426 21.69 12.74 -8.24
C ASP A 426 22.43 11.51 -8.78
N ILE A 427 22.96 10.64 -7.91
CA ILE A 427 23.60 9.38 -8.34
C ILE A 427 22.64 8.55 -9.20
N THR A 428 21.40 8.36 -8.76
CA THR A 428 20.40 7.58 -9.51
C THR A 428 20.11 8.19 -10.88
N LEU A 429 20.05 9.52 -10.97
CA LEU A 429 19.87 10.21 -12.25
C LEU A 429 21.04 9.91 -13.20
N PHE A 430 22.27 10.09 -12.73
CA PHE A 430 23.45 9.92 -13.60
C PHE A 430 23.71 8.47 -13.99
N GLN A 431 23.29 7.50 -13.17
CA GLN A 431 23.25 6.08 -13.57
C GLN A 431 22.30 5.86 -14.76
N VAL A 432 21.09 6.44 -14.73
CA VAL A 432 20.12 6.34 -15.83
C VAL A 432 20.63 7.06 -17.09
N LEU A 433 21.23 8.24 -16.93
CA LEU A 433 21.78 8.99 -18.07
C LEU A 433 22.97 8.26 -18.72
N ALA A 434 23.83 7.60 -17.92
CA ALA A 434 24.96 6.82 -18.43
C ALA A 434 24.52 5.52 -19.15
N ALA A 435 23.35 4.97 -18.80
CA ALA A 435 22.83 3.73 -19.39
C ALA A 435 22.15 3.92 -20.75
N LYS A 436 21.86 5.17 -21.17
CA LYS A 436 21.24 5.44 -22.48
C LYS A 436 22.25 5.18 -23.61
N PRO A 437 21.87 4.45 -24.69
CA PRO A 437 22.77 4.22 -25.82
C PRO A 437 23.15 5.56 -26.49
N ARG A 438 24.44 5.68 -26.85
CA ARG A 438 25.09 6.89 -27.39
C ARG A 438 24.57 7.32 -28.75
#